data_AF-A0A3D0HTS8-F1
#
_entry.id   AF-A0A3D0HTS8-F1
#
_cell.length_a   1.000
_cell.length_b   1.000
_cell.length_c   1.000
_cell.angle_alpha   90.00
_cell.angle_beta   90.00
_cell.angle_gamma   90.00
#
_symmetry.space_group_name_H-M   'P 1'
#
loop_
_entity.id
_entity.type
_entity.pdbx_description
1 polymer ?
#
loop_
_entity_poly.entity_id
_entity_poly.type
_entity_poly.pdbx_seq_one_letter_code
_entity_poly.pdbx_strand_id
1 'polypeptide(L)'
;MSSFVITVFRFIIIVVIQVLLLNNLYLWQSINPLLYLFFIIKLPYQTPRWALLLWGFALGLTIDLFCGTPGMNAAATVLASFARPLFLQMATGRRDPDNTSSPSIREMGSGWFILVVMITLVHHLTLFLLEDFGNGQWGIIFLRTLTSGIATVALLTLTEYLVARVKS
;
A
#
# COMPACT_ATOMS: atom_id res chain seq x y z
N MET A 1 0.68 14.95 -20.72
CA MET A 1 0.94 15.40 -19.34
C MET A 1 2.22 14.75 -18.85
N SER A 2 3.13 15.48 -18.19
CA SER A 2 4.35 14.86 -17.63
C SER A 2 3.98 13.80 -16.59
N SER A 3 4.58 12.62 -16.65
CA SER A 3 4.29 11.48 -15.75
C SER A 3 4.32 11.84 -14.27
N PHE A 4 5.17 12.79 -13.88
CA PHE A 4 5.29 13.32 -12.52
C PHE A 4 3.99 13.98 -12.00
N VAL A 5 3.34 14.81 -12.81
CA VAL A 5 2.10 15.52 -12.42
C VAL A 5 0.98 14.51 -12.13
N ILE A 6 0.89 13.45 -12.92
CA ILE A 6 -0.08 12.37 -12.70
C ILE A 6 0.22 11.63 -11.39
N THR A 7 1.49 11.38 -11.08
CA THR A 7 1.91 10.76 -9.81
C THR A 7 1.53 11.63 -8.61
N VAL A 8 1.82 12.93 -8.64
CA VAL A 8 1.46 13.87 -7.57
C VAL A 8 -0.06 13.96 -7.39
N PHE A 9 -0.81 14.06 -8.49
CA PHE A 9 -2.27 14.10 -8.43
C PHE A 9 -2.85 12.82 -7.81
N ARG A 10 -2.33 11.65 -8.21
CA ARG A 10 -2.72 10.36 -7.63
C ARG A 10 -2.38 10.27 -6.15
N PHE A 11 -1.21 10.77 -5.74
CA PHE A 11 -0.80 10.85 -4.34
C PHE A 11 -1.84 11.64 -3.52
N ILE A 12 -2.18 12.85 -3.97
CA ILE A 12 -3.11 13.74 -3.26
C ILE A 12 -4.50 13.10 -3.13
N ILE A 13 -5.07 12.58 -4.22
CA ILE A 13 -6.39 11.94 -4.19
C ILE A 13 -6.44 10.78 -3.20
N ILE A 14 -5.43 9.91 -3.25
CA ILE A 14 -5.39 8.73 -2.39
C ILE A 14 -5.28 9.13 -0.92
N VAL A 15 -4.44 10.11 -0.59
CA VAL A 15 -4.32 10.64 0.78
C VAL A 15 -5.64 11.24 1.24
N VAL A 16 -6.31 12.05 0.42
CA VAL A 16 -7.59 12.67 0.75
C VAL A 16 -8.66 11.60 1.03
N ILE A 17 -8.76 10.58 0.18
CA ILE A 17 -9.70 9.46 0.39
C ILE A 17 -9.36 8.71 1.68
N GLN A 18 -8.09 8.43 1.94
CA GLN A 18 -7.68 7.77 3.18
C GLN A 18 -8.10 8.58 4.41
N VAL A 19 -7.71 9.85 4.46
CA VAL A 19 -7.86 10.68 5.65
C VAL A 19 -9.32 11.08 5.88
N LEU A 20 -10.04 11.48 4.85
CA LEU A 20 -11.41 12.00 5.01
C LEU A 20 -12.46 10.90 5.04
N LEU A 21 -12.27 9.81 4.29
CA LEU A 21 -13.29 8.75 4.21
C LEU A 21 -12.90 7.59 5.12
N LEU A 22 -11.80 6.91 4.84
CA LEU A 22 -11.48 5.63 5.49
C LEU A 22 -11.17 5.78 6.98
N ASN A 23 -10.42 6.80 7.37
CA ASN A 23 -10.10 7.03 8.78
C ASN A 23 -11.33 7.42 9.62
N ASN A 24 -12.42 7.89 9.00
CA ASN A 24 -13.68 8.23 9.66
C ASN A 24 -14.69 7.08 9.63
N LEU A 25 -14.37 5.94 9.00
CA LEU A 25 -15.21 4.75 9.08
C LEU A 25 -15.01 4.07 10.42
N TYR A 26 -16.06 4.03 11.24
CA TYR A 26 -16.11 3.27 12.49
C TYR A 26 -16.23 1.76 12.21
N LEU A 27 -15.23 1.16 11.57
CA LEU A 27 -15.17 -0.27 11.31
C LEU A 27 -14.63 -1.01 12.54
N TRP A 28 -15.54 -1.50 13.38
CA TRP A 28 -15.31 -2.54 14.42
C TRP A 28 -14.09 -2.33 15.35
N GLN A 29 -13.65 -1.07 15.55
CA GLN A 29 -12.52 -0.62 16.39
C GLN A 29 -11.13 -1.26 16.12
N SER A 30 -11.05 -2.39 15.42
CA SER A 30 -9.83 -3.18 15.22
C SER A 30 -9.48 -3.40 13.74
N ILE A 31 -10.35 -3.01 12.80
CA ILE A 31 -10.13 -3.17 11.36
C ILE A 31 -9.79 -1.82 10.76
N ASN A 32 -8.57 -1.67 10.27
CA ASN A 32 -8.11 -0.45 9.63
C ASN A 32 -7.77 -0.69 8.14
N PRO A 33 -8.68 -0.39 7.21
CA PRO A 33 -8.40 -0.51 5.78
C PRO A 33 -7.49 0.61 5.26
N LEU A 34 -6.35 0.24 4.65
CA LEU A 34 -5.32 1.17 4.20
C LEU A 34 -5.28 1.27 2.66
N LEU A 35 -6.10 2.17 2.09
CA LEU A 35 -6.11 2.42 0.65
C LEU A 35 -4.80 3.05 0.17
N TYR A 36 -4.11 3.81 1.02
CA TYR A 36 -2.94 4.54 0.58
C TYR A 36 -1.81 3.65 0.01
N LEU A 37 -1.74 2.38 0.44
CA LEU A 37 -0.80 1.39 -0.11
C LEU A 37 -0.98 1.17 -1.62
N PHE A 38 -2.17 1.44 -2.16
CA PHE A 38 -2.43 1.41 -3.60
C PHE A 38 -1.45 2.30 -4.37
N PHE A 39 -1.07 3.45 -3.80
CA PHE A 39 -0.14 4.38 -4.44
C PHE A 39 1.22 3.72 -4.73
N ILE A 40 1.78 3.02 -3.74
CA ILE A 40 3.07 2.32 -3.83
C ILE A 40 2.98 1.13 -4.79
N ILE A 41 1.89 0.35 -4.72
CA ILE A 41 1.67 -0.78 -5.61
C ILE A 41 1.64 -0.30 -7.08
N LYS A 42 0.91 0.77 -7.37
CA LYS A 42 0.73 1.32 -8.73
C LYS A 42 1.86 2.20 -9.24
N LEU A 43 2.98 2.35 -8.53
CA LEU A 43 4.16 3.03 -9.10
C LEU A 43 4.68 2.26 -10.33
N PRO A 44 5.23 2.92 -11.36
CA PRO A 44 5.80 2.23 -12.52
C PRO A 44 6.89 1.22 -12.13
N TYR A 45 7.08 0.16 -12.92
CA TYR A 45 8.11 -0.86 -12.65
C TYR A 45 9.53 -0.27 -12.60
N GLN A 46 9.81 0.69 -13.48
CA GLN A 46 11.11 1.38 -13.58
C GLN A 46 11.39 2.44 -12.50
N THR A 47 10.49 2.62 -11.53
CA THR A 47 10.72 3.62 -10.48
C THR A 47 12.04 3.29 -9.76
N PRO A 48 13.03 4.20 -9.76
CA PRO A 48 14.32 3.90 -9.15
C PRO A 48 14.14 3.72 -7.65
N ARG A 49 14.94 2.83 -7.06
CA ARG A 49 14.78 2.40 -5.65
C ARG A 49 14.77 3.59 -4.67
N TRP A 50 15.65 4.57 -4.87
CA TRP A 50 15.71 5.77 -4.03
C TRP A 50 14.40 6.57 -4.09
N ALA A 51 13.82 6.74 -5.29
CA ALA A 51 12.57 7.48 -5.44
C ALA A 51 11.40 6.72 -4.83
N LEU A 52 11.40 5.39 -4.94
CA LEU A 52 10.38 4.56 -4.32
C LEU A 52 10.38 4.68 -2.79
N LEU A 53 11.56 4.74 -2.17
CA LEU A 53 11.69 4.97 -0.73
C LEU A 53 11.25 6.38 -0.33
N LEU A 54 11.61 7.42 -1.11
CA LEU A 54 11.16 8.79 -0.86
C LEU A 54 9.65 8.93 -0.98
N TRP A 55 9.05 8.30 -1.98
CA TRP A 55 7.59 8.25 -2.15
C TRP A 55 6.91 7.51 -1.00
N GLY A 56 7.48 6.38 -0.55
CA GLY A 56 7.03 5.65 0.63
C GLY A 56 7.05 6.51 1.88
N PHE A 57 8.21 7.12 2.16
CA PHE A 57 8.40 8.00 3.31
C PHE A 57 7.43 9.19 3.30
N ALA A 58 7.34 9.91 2.18
CA ALA A 58 6.44 11.04 2.05
C ALA A 58 4.97 10.65 2.25
N LEU A 59 4.56 9.49 1.71
CA LEU A 59 3.21 8.97 1.88
C LEU A 59 2.91 8.66 3.34
N GLY A 60 3.72 7.83 3.98
CA GLY A 60 3.51 7.44 5.37
C GLY A 60 3.60 8.64 6.33
N LEU A 61 4.55 9.56 6.11
CA LEU A 61 4.67 10.78 6.90
C LEU A 61 3.42 11.66 6.76
N THR A 62 2.86 11.76 5.56
CA THR A 62 1.62 12.52 5.35
C THR A 62 0.46 11.90 6.12
N ILE A 63 0.32 10.57 6.08
CA ILE A 63 -0.70 9.86 6.87
C ILE A 63 -0.48 10.08 8.38
N ASP A 64 0.77 9.98 8.83
CA ASP A 64 1.15 10.22 10.23
C ASP A 64 0.75 11.62 10.72
N LEU A 65 0.97 12.65 9.91
CA LEU A 65 0.58 14.03 10.23
C LEU A 65 -0.93 14.21 10.39
N PHE A 66 -1.75 13.50 9.60
CA PHE A 66 -3.21 13.59 9.68
C PHE A 66 -3.81 12.68 10.76
N CYS A 67 -3.20 11.53 11.02
CA CYS A 67 -3.68 10.55 12.00
C CYS A 67 -3.15 10.80 13.42
N GLY A 68 -2.17 11.69 13.60
CA GLY A 68 -1.53 11.91 14.90
C GLY A 68 -0.64 10.76 15.36
N THR A 69 -0.19 9.90 14.45
CA THR A 69 0.73 8.79 14.74
C THR A 69 2.16 9.22 14.46
N PRO A 70 3.09 9.24 15.45
CA PRO A 70 4.45 9.70 15.21
C PRO A 70 5.27 8.68 14.42
N GLY A 71 5.36 8.85 13.10
CA GLY A 71 6.33 8.15 12.23
C GLY A 71 6.06 6.65 11.98
N MET A 72 4.99 6.09 12.52
CA MET A 72 4.70 4.66 12.42
C MET A 72 4.31 4.26 10.99
N ASN A 73 3.43 5.04 10.34
CA ASN A 73 3.07 4.79 8.94
C ASN A 73 4.26 5.07 8.03
N ALA A 74 5.08 6.09 8.31
CA ALA A 74 6.32 6.37 7.58
C ALA A 74 7.28 5.17 7.61
N ALA A 75 7.53 4.58 8.78
CA ALA A 75 8.39 3.41 8.90
C ALA A 75 7.82 2.19 8.13
N ALA A 76 6.54 1.89 8.34
CA ALA A 76 5.88 0.75 7.70
C ALA A 76 5.76 0.90 6.17
N THR A 77 5.53 2.11 5.66
CA THR A 77 5.48 2.39 4.21
C THR A 77 6.85 2.30 3.55
N VAL A 78 7.89 2.81 4.21
CA VAL A 78 9.26 2.71 3.71
C VAL A 78 9.69 1.26 3.61
N LEU A 79 9.40 0.43 4.62
CA LEU A 79 9.73 -1.00 4.57
C LEU A 79 8.95 -1.72 3.47
N ALA A 80 7.64 -1.47 3.35
CA ALA A 80 6.83 -2.03 2.27
C ALA A 80 7.34 -1.62 0.88
N SER A 81 7.76 -0.35 0.73
CA SER A 81 8.37 0.16 -0.49
C SER A 81 9.70 -0.55 -0.76
N PHE A 82 10.57 -0.67 0.23
CA PHE A 82 11.83 -1.41 0.12
C PHE A 82 11.63 -2.87 -0.33
N ALA A 83 10.63 -3.55 0.20
CA ALA A 83 10.32 -4.94 -0.14
C ALA A 83 9.64 -5.11 -1.51
N ARG A 84 9.07 -4.03 -2.08
CA ARG A 84 8.28 -4.09 -3.32
C ARG A 84 9.02 -4.71 -4.51
N PRO A 85 10.29 -4.39 -4.84
CA PRO A 85 10.97 -5.01 -5.96
C PRO A 85 11.15 -6.52 -5.80
N LEU A 86 11.27 -7.02 -4.57
CA LEU A 86 11.32 -8.45 -4.28
C LEU A 86 9.97 -9.12 -4.58
N PHE A 87 8.88 -8.54 -4.08
CA PHE A 87 7.54 -9.07 -4.30
C PHE A 87 7.08 -8.97 -5.75
N LEU A 88 7.50 -7.93 -6.48
CA LEU A 88 7.27 -7.84 -7.92
C LEU A 88 7.95 -8.99 -8.67
N GLN A 89 9.21 -9.30 -8.36
CA GLN A 89 9.92 -10.42 -9.00
C GLN A 89 9.26 -11.77 -8.70
N MET A 90 8.78 -11.96 -7.47
CA MET A 90 8.01 -13.16 -7.09
C MET A 90 6.69 -13.25 -7.86
N ALA A 91 5.99 -12.12 -8.01
CA ALA A 91 4.68 -12.04 -8.65
C ALA A 91 4.73 -12.17 -10.19
N THR A 92 5.78 -11.69 -10.85
CA THR A 92 5.91 -11.73 -12.32
C THR A 92 6.67 -12.95 -12.83
N GLY A 93 7.23 -13.78 -11.94
CA GLY A 93 8.00 -14.96 -12.33
C GLY A 93 9.23 -14.64 -13.18
N ARG A 94 9.89 -13.50 -12.93
CA ARG A 94 11.04 -12.97 -13.69
C ARG A 94 10.77 -12.57 -15.15
N ARG A 95 9.51 -12.40 -15.58
CA ARG A 95 9.24 -11.69 -16.84
C ARG A 95 9.64 -10.23 -16.69
N ASP A 96 10.39 -9.71 -17.67
CA ASP A 96 10.60 -8.26 -17.80
C ASP A 96 9.27 -7.64 -18.24
N PRO A 97 8.60 -6.85 -17.39
CA PRO A 97 7.40 -6.16 -17.77
C PRO A 97 7.73 -5.07 -18.79
N ASP A 98 6.76 -4.73 -19.64
CA ASP A 98 6.91 -3.59 -20.55
C ASP A 98 7.30 -2.35 -19.77
N ASN A 99 8.42 -1.76 -20.18
CA ASN A 99 9.25 -0.89 -19.37
C ASN A 99 8.51 0.33 -18.77
N THR A 100 7.42 0.79 -19.39
CA THR A 100 6.67 1.99 -18.94
C THR A 100 5.35 1.69 -18.24
N SER A 101 4.95 0.43 -18.14
CA SER A 101 3.65 0.07 -17.56
C SER A 101 3.67 0.11 -16.03
N SER A 102 2.48 0.06 -15.43
CA SER A 102 2.32 0.03 -13.97
C SER A 102 1.65 -1.29 -13.58
N PRO A 103 2.02 -1.91 -12.46
CA PRO A 103 1.40 -3.15 -12.00
C PRO A 103 -0.12 -3.07 -12.05
N SER A 104 -0.73 -4.02 -12.77
CA SER A 104 -2.17 -4.08 -12.91
C SER A 104 -2.64 -5.53 -12.99
N ILE A 105 -3.91 -5.75 -12.64
CA ILE A 105 -4.51 -7.08 -12.74
C ILE A 105 -4.58 -7.57 -14.20
N ARG A 106 -4.67 -6.65 -15.16
CA ARG A 106 -4.64 -6.95 -16.61
C ARG A 106 -3.28 -7.47 -17.06
N GLU A 107 -2.20 -6.89 -16.54
CA GLU A 107 -0.82 -7.26 -16.93
C GLU A 107 -0.31 -8.50 -16.20
N MET A 108 -0.57 -8.61 -14.89
CA MET A 108 0.03 -9.65 -14.05
C MET A 108 -0.93 -10.81 -13.73
N GLY A 109 -2.23 -10.68 -14.02
CA GLY A 109 -3.24 -11.64 -13.61
C GLY A 109 -3.23 -11.87 -12.09
N SER A 110 -3.13 -13.14 -11.68
CA SER A 110 -3.05 -13.52 -10.26
C SER A 110 -1.78 -13.02 -9.56
N GLY A 111 -0.70 -12.72 -10.29
CA GLY A 111 0.51 -12.12 -9.73
C GLY A 111 0.24 -10.77 -9.06
N TRP A 112 -0.72 -10.00 -9.58
CA TRP A 112 -1.11 -8.74 -8.97
C TRP A 112 -1.68 -8.94 -7.55
N PHE A 113 -2.49 -9.99 -7.35
CA PHE A 113 -3.04 -10.33 -6.04
C PHE A 113 -1.93 -10.73 -5.05
N ILE A 114 -0.95 -11.51 -5.49
CA ILE A 114 0.22 -11.88 -4.68
C ILE A 114 0.98 -10.63 -4.22
N LEU A 115 1.24 -9.69 -5.14
CA LEU A 115 1.90 -8.44 -4.82
C LEU A 115 1.14 -7.63 -3.75
N VAL A 116 -0.18 -7.50 -3.92
CA VAL A 116 -1.05 -6.76 -3.00
C VAL A 116 -1.03 -7.40 -1.61
N VAL A 117 -1.17 -8.72 -1.52
CA VAL A 117 -1.13 -9.45 -0.25
C VAL A 117 0.21 -9.26 0.45
N MET A 118 1.33 -9.45 -0.25
CA MET A 118 2.67 -9.37 0.37
C MET A 118 2.99 -7.95 0.87
N ILE A 119 2.68 -6.92 0.07
CA ILE A 119 2.86 -5.52 0.48
C ILE A 119 1.99 -5.19 1.69
N THR A 120 0.72 -5.61 1.66
CA THR A 120 -0.23 -5.32 2.73
C THR A 120 0.18 -5.99 4.03
N LEU A 121 0.62 -7.24 3.98
CA LEU A 121 1.08 -8.00 5.14
C LEU A 121 2.34 -7.37 5.76
N VAL A 122 3.36 -7.07 4.95
CA VAL A 122 4.58 -6.41 5.45
C VAL A 122 4.23 -5.09 6.11
N HIS A 123 3.37 -4.31 5.49
CA HIS A 123 2.98 -3.01 6.01
C HIS A 123 2.22 -3.13 7.34
N HIS A 124 1.12 -3.88 7.40
CA HIS A 124 0.30 -4.00 8.61
C HIS A 124 1.05 -4.65 9.76
N LEU A 125 1.86 -5.67 9.47
CA LEU A 125 2.68 -6.32 10.49
C LEU A 125 3.64 -5.29 11.09
N THR A 126 4.33 -4.50 10.26
CA THR A 126 5.25 -3.46 10.75
C THR A 126 4.52 -2.38 11.53
N LEU A 127 3.36 -1.92 11.03
CA LEU A 127 2.57 -0.89 11.67
C LEU A 127 2.14 -1.32 13.09
N PHE A 128 1.51 -2.48 13.22
CA PHE A 128 1.02 -2.97 14.52
C PHE A 128 2.15 -3.44 15.44
N LEU A 129 3.27 -3.92 14.87
CA LEU A 129 4.48 -4.16 15.66
C LEU A 129 5.01 -2.87 16.30
N LEU A 130 4.97 -1.74 15.59
CA LEU A 130 5.41 -0.45 16.12
C LEU A 130 4.39 0.17 17.09
N GLU A 131 3.10 -0.02 16.83
CA GLU A 131 2.01 0.50 17.66
C GLU A 131 1.96 -0.18 19.04
N ASP A 132 2.09 -1.52 19.07
CA ASP A 132 1.95 -2.34 20.29
C ASP A 132 3.29 -2.89 20.79
N PHE A 133 4.43 -2.33 20.35
CA PHE A 133 5.75 -2.85 20.71
C PHE A 133 5.94 -2.88 22.24
N GLY A 134 6.31 -4.04 22.79
CA GLY A 134 6.58 -4.20 24.22
C GLY A 134 5.38 -4.58 25.09
N ASN A 135 4.16 -4.59 24.55
CA ASN A 135 2.96 -5.00 25.30
C ASN A 135 2.85 -6.52 25.51
N GLY A 136 3.70 -7.33 24.86
CA GLY A 136 3.71 -8.80 24.96
C GLY A 136 2.52 -9.50 24.28
N GLN A 137 1.65 -8.76 23.59
CA GLN A 137 0.40 -9.25 23.00
C GLN A 137 0.54 -9.70 21.54
N TRP A 138 1.50 -10.59 21.28
CA TRP A 138 1.82 -11.05 19.92
C TRP A 138 0.61 -11.63 19.15
N GLY A 139 -0.28 -12.35 19.84
CA GLY A 139 -1.49 -12.91 19.24
C GLY A 139 -2.47 -11.83 18.73
N ILE A 140 -2.58 -10.72 19.46
CA ILE A 140 -3.46 -9.60 19.08
C ILE A 140 -2.88 -8.85 17.88
N ILE A 141 -1.55 -8.62 17.86
CA ILE A 141 -0.85 -8.03 16.71
C ILE A 141 -1.10 -8.84 15.45
N PHE A 142 -0.97 -10.17 15.54
CA PHE A 142 -1.19 -11.07 14.40
C PHE A 142 -2.66 -11.05 13.94
N LEU A 143 -3.62 -11.09 14.88
CA LEU A 143 -5.03 -11.05 14.55
C LEU A 143 -5.42 -9.72 13.88
N ARG A 144 -4.97 -8.58 14.43
CA ARG A 144 -5.15 -7.24 13.84
C ARG A 144 -4.55 -7.15 12.44
N THR A 145 -3.35 -7.72 12.26
CA THR A 145 -2.66 -7.78 10.96
C THR A 145 -3.49 -8.55 9.93
N LEU A 146 -4.05 -9.71 10.30
CA LEU A 146 -4.87 -10.50 9.39
C LEU A 146 -6.21 -9.85 9.08
N THR A 147 -6.93 -9.36 10.10
CA THR A 147 -8.27 -8.77 9.89
C THR A 147 -8.20 -7.47 9.09
N SER A 148 -7.30 -6.56 9.45
CA SER A 148 -7.06 -5.31 8.70
C SER A 148 -6.43 -5.58 7.33
N GLY A 149 -5.55 -6.59 7.26
CA GLY A 149 -4.93 -7.04 6.02
C GLY A 149 -5.96 -7.54 5.01
N ILE A 150 -6.90 -8.41 5.43
CA ILE A 150 -7.98 -8.90 4.56
C ILE A 150 -8.85 -7.74 4.06
N ALA A 151 -9.25 -6.83 4.95
CA ALA A 151 -10.05 -5.65 4.59
C ALA A 151 -9.31 -4.77 3.57
N THR A 152 -8.01 -4.55 3.79
CA THR A 152 -7.17 -3.76 2.88
C THR A 152 -7.00 -4.46 1.53
N VAL A 153 -6.68 -5.75 1.50
CA VAL A 153 -6.56 -6.51 0.24
C VAL A 153 -7.85 -6.45 -0.56
N ALA A 154 -9.00 -6.63 0.10
CA ALA A 154 -10.32 -6.53 -0.54
C ALA A 154 -10.59 -5.11 -1.09
N LEU A 155 -10.22 -4.07 -0.35
CA LEU A 155 -10.37 -2.69 -0.80
C LEU A 155 -9.48 -2.36 -1.99
N LEU A 156 -8.21 -2.81 -1.96
CA LEU A 156 -7.26 -2.59 -3.04
C LEU A 156 -7.67 -3.33 -4.31
N THR A 157 -8.13 -4.58 -4.19
CA THR A 157 -8.63 -5.37 -5.34
C THR A 157 -9.86 -4.72 -5.95
N LEU A 158 -10.84 -4.32 -5.13
CA LEU A 158 -12.02 -3.59 -5.60
C LEU A 158 -11.63 -2.30 -6.34
N THR A 159 -10.71 -1.53 -5.76
CA THR A 159 -10.20 -0.29 -6.38
C THR A 159 -9.56 -0.56 -7.74
N GLU A 160 -8.74 -1.61 -7.87
CA GLU A 160 -8.13 -1.98 -9.14
C GLU A 160 -9.18 -2.38 -10.19
N TYR A 161 -10.21 -3.14 -9.82
CA TYR A 161 -11.29 -3.49 -10.74
C TYR A 161 -12.07 -2.26 -11.22
N LEU A 162 -12.36 -1.31 -10.33
CA LEU A 162 -13.02 -0.05 -10.68
C LEU A 162 -12.17 0.78 -11.66
N VAL A 163 -10.87 0.91 -11.39
CA VAL A 163 -9.93 1.65 -12.26
C VAL A 163 -9.75 0.94 -13.61
N ALA A 164 -9.69 -0.39 -13.61
CA ALA A 164 -9.59 -1.17 -14.85
C ALA A 164 -10.83 -0.97 -15.73
N ARG A 165 -12.04 -0.92 -15.15
CA ARG A 165 -13.29 -0.70 -15.89
C ARG A 165 -13.34 0.67 -16.59
N VAL A 166 -12.78 1.71 -15.98
CA VAL A 166 -12.77 3.06 -16.59
C VAL A 166 -11.88 3.12 -17.85
N LYS A 167 -10.93 2.19 -18.01
CA LYS A 167 -10.01 2.12 -19.15
C LYS A 167 -10.44 1.14 -20.26
N SER A 168 -11.61 0.50 -20.15
CA SER A 168 -12.23 -0.27 -21.26
C SER A 168 -13.30 0.57 -21.94
#